data_AF-A0A350ZYQ1-F1
#
_entry.id   AF-A0A350ZYQ1-F1
#
_cell.length_a   1.000
_cell.length_b   1.000
_cell.length_c   1.000
_cell.angle_alpha   90.00
_cell.angle_beta   90.00
_cell.angle_gamma   90.00
#
_symmetry.space_group_name_H-M   'P 1'
#
loop_
_entity.id
_entity.type
_entity.pdbx_description
1 polymer ?
#
loop_
_entity_poly.entity_id
_entity_poly.type
_entity_poly.pdbx_seq_one_letter_code
_entity_poly.pdbx_strand_id
1 'polypeptide(L)'
;TDFNRFQDKIRQGNAQLFFFGWNADYPDPENLLFLLHGAQGKVRFNGQNAANYENPEYDALFERMKAMPDGPARQQIIDRMVAMLQHDAPWIFAFHPKAYSLQHGWVLNRKPGAMVRNTMQYQRLDVERREAARAEWNRPVLWPLALVACLLAAAIAPALIHWRRRETATAAPVSPLPAAASSSSVEGGER
;
A
#
# COMPACT_ATOMS: atom_id res chain seq x y z
N THR A 1 -0.73 -4.54 18.22
CA THR A 1 -0.22 -3.17 18.43
C THR A 1 0.23 -2.65 17.09
N ASP A 2 -0.20 -1.45 16.67
CA ASP A 2 0.40 -0.82 15.49
C ASP A 2 1.89 -0.49 15.75
N PHE A 3 2.67 -0.25 14.70
CA PHE A 3 4.11 -0.09 14.85
C PHE A 3 4.50 1.12 15.71
N ASN A 4 3.72 2.19 15.70
CA ASN A 4 4.00 3.39 16.50
C ASN A 4 3.80 3.10 17.98
N ARG A 5 2.67 2.48 18.34
CA ARG A 5 2.39 2.07 19.70
C ARG A 5 3.35 0.98 20.19
N PHE A 6 3.91 0.17 19.29
CA PHE A 6 4.99 -0.77 19.64
C PHE A 6 6.27 -0.01 20.01
N GLN A 7 6.71 0.92 19.17
CA GLN A 7 7.88 1.75 19.45
C GLN A 7 7.75 2.51 20.78
N ASP A 8 6.57 3.04 21.09
CA ASP A 8 6.32 3.74 22.35
C ASP A 8 6.48 2.80 23.56
N LYS A 9 5.97 1.57 23.47
CA LYS A 9 6.17 0.56 24.52
C LYS A 9 7.64 0.23 24.72
N ILE A 10 8.39 0.06 23.64
CA ILE A 10 9.83 -0.22 23.71
C ILE A 10 10.60 0.97 24.32
N ARG A 11 10.26 2.20 23.92
CA ARG A 11 10.87 3.43 24.49
C ARG A 11 10.62 3.58 25.98
N GLN A 12 9.42 3.20 26.44
CA GLN A 12 9.05 3.25 27.85
C GLN A 12 9.51 2.04 28.66
N GLY A 13 10.10 1.01 28.04
CA GLY A 13 10.45 -0.25 28.72
C GLY A 13 9.24 -1.11 29.10
N ASN A 14 8.08 -0.86 28.50
CA ASN A 14 6.82 -1.54 28.78
C ASN A 14 6.64 -2.85 27.98
N ALA A 15 7.73 -3.57 27.73
CA ALA A 15 7.75 -4.88 27.06
C ALA A 15 8.87 -5.75 27.64
N GLN A 16 8.54 -6.98 28.02
CA GLN A 16 9.51 -7.94 28.57
C GLN A 16 10.23 -8.73 27.46
N LEU A 17 9.48 -9.19 26.46
CA LEU A 17 10.00 -9.89 25.28
C LEU A 17 9.37 -9.27 24.04
N PHE A 18 10.18 -9.08 23.01
CA PHE A 18 9.74 -8.49 21.74
C PHE A 18 10.63 -8.95 20.60
N PHE A 19 10.07 -8.93 19.39
CA PHE A 19 10.82 -9.18 18.17
C PHE A 19 11.31 -7.85 17.61
N PHE A 20 12.62 -7.76 17.36
CA PHE A 20 13.26 -6.59 16.78
C PHE A 20 14.36 -7.02 15.82
N GLY A 21 14.82 -6.09 15.00
CA GLY A 21 15.87 -6.36 14.03
C GLY A 21 16.57 -5.08 13.63
N TRP A 22 17.72 -5.26 13.02
CA TRP A 22 18.55 -4.18 12.52
C TRP A 22 18.99 -4.47 11.10
N ASN A 23 19.00 -3.43 10.27
CA ASN A 23 19.62 -3.49 8.95
C ASN A 23 20.84 -2.59 9.02
N ALA A 24 22.03 -3.13 8.76
CA ALA A 24 23.27 -2.37 8.84
C ALA A 24 23.23 -1.17 7.87
N ASP A 25 23.64 0.01 8.34
CA ASP A 25 23.70 1.22 7.51
C ASP A 25 25.02 1.31 6.74
N TYR A 26 26.10 0.76 7.31
CA TYR A 26 27.42 0.66 6.71
C TYR A 26 28.09 -0.67 7.11
N PRO A 27 29.04 -1.20 6.32
CA PRO A 27 29.60 -2.54 6.48
C PRO A 27 30.69 -2.59 7.56
N ASP A 28 30.38 -2.13 8.77
CA ASP A 28 31.29 -2.18 9.91
C ASP A 28 30.60 -2.87 11.12
N PRO A 29 31.28 -3.79 11.83
CA PRO A 29 30.73 -4.45 13.02
C PRO A 29 30.22 -3.51 14.11
N GLU A 30 30.80 -2.31 14.23
CA GLU A 30 30.37 -1.28 15.17
C GLU A 30 28.89 -0.91 14.98
N ASN A 31 28.40 -0.87 13.72
CA ASN A 31 27.00 -0.61 13.39
C ASN A 31 26.04 -1.68 13.96
N LEU A 32 26.54 -2.84 14.37
CA LEU A 32 25.74 -3.87 15.05
C LEU A 32 26.01 -3.89 16.55
N LEU A 33 27.28 -3.76 16.95
CA LEU A 33 27.69 -3.86 18.35
C LEU A 33 27.25 -2.65 19.19
N PHE A 34 27.03 -1.48 18.59
CA PHE A 34 26.54 -0.30 19.30
C PHE A 34 25.12 -0.47 19.86
N LEU A 35 24.34 -1.40 19.29
CA LEU A 35 22.98 -1.73 19.74
C LEU A 35 22.96 -2.39 21.11
N LEU A 36 24.12 -2.73 21.67
CA LEU A 36 24.28 -3.33 22.98
C LEU A 36 25.22 -2.50 23.87
N HIS A 37 25.61 -1.31 23.42
CA HIS A 37 26.37 -0.36 24.22
C HIS A 37 25.44 0.31 25.26
N GLY A 38 25.84 0.36 26.53
CA GLY A 38 25.03 0.89 27.63
C GLY A 38 24.58 2.34 27.42
N ALA A 39 25.46 3.20 26.89
CA ALA A 39 25.13 4.60 26.58
C ALA A 39 24.06 4.74 25.48
N GLN A 40 23.74 3.67 24.76
CA GLN A 40 22.67 3.62 23.76
C GLN A 40 21.36 3.08 24.33
N GLY A 41 21.23 2.89 25.64
CA GLY A 41 20.02 2.38 26.29
C GLY A 41 18.74 3.12 25.87
N LYS A 42 17.74 2.35 25.44
CA LYS A 42 16.47 2.87 24.90
C LYS A 42 15.66 3.67 25.92
N VAL A 43 15.57 3.19 27.16
CA VAL A 43 14.71 3.77 28.20
C VAL A 43 15.40 4.96 28.86
N ARG A 44 16.67 4.81 29.24
CA ARG A 44 17.40 5.84 29.99
C ARG A 44 17.93 6.96 29.10
N PHE A 45 18.39 6.64 27.89
CA PHE A 45 19.10 7.57 27.01
C PHE A 45 18.41 7.81 25.68
N ASN A 46 17.26 7.17 25.43
CA ASN A 46 16.54 7.23 24.16
C ASN A 46 17.43 6.82 22.94
N GLY A 47 18.40 5.93 23.17
CA GLY A 47 19.30 5.41 22.14
C GLY A 47 18.73 4.21 21.37
N GLN A 48 19.58 3.40 20.74
CA GLN A 48 19.14 2.27 19.90
C GLN A 48 19.23 0.89 20.57
N ASN A 49 19.83 0.79 21.74
CA ASN A 49 19.88 -0.44 22.53
C ASN A 49 18.51 -0.74 23.18
N ALA A 50 17.67 -1.43 22.42
CA ALA A 50 16.31 -1.80 22.82
C ALA A 50 16.26 -2.79 23.99
N ALA A 51 17.31 -3.59 24.19
CA ALA A 51 17.40 -4.51 25.33
C ALA A 51 17.79 -3.80 26.63
N ASN A 52 18.29 -2.55 26.56
CA ASN A 52 18.87 -1.82 27.69
C ASN A 52 19.97 -2.62 28.40
N TYR A 53 20.71 -3.44 27.65
CA TYR A 53 21.87 -4.16 28.17
C TYR A 53 22.97 -3.16 28.54
N GLU A 54 23.57 -3.31 29.72
CA GLU A 54 24.63 -2.46 30.25
C GLU A 54 25.65 -3.36 30.94
N ASN A 55 26.89 -3.34 30.46
CA ASN A 55 27.99 -4.09 31.04
C ASN A 55 29.26 -3.24 30.93
N PRO A 56 29.87 -2.81 32.04
CA PRO A 56 31.01 -1.89 32.02
C PRO A 56 32.22 -2.39 31.21
N GLU A 57 32.45 -3.70 31.20
CA GLU A 57 33.54 -4.30 30.42
C GLU A 57 33.22 -4.25 28.92
N TYR A 58 31.99 -4.60 28.55
CA TYR A 58 31.53 -4.54 27.15
C TYR A 58 31.60 -3.09 26.62
N ASP A 59 31.13 -2.12 27.42
CA ASP A 59 31.11 -0.71 27.05
C ASP A 59 32.53 -0.16 26.86
N ALA A 60 33.47 -0.53 27.75
CA ALA A 60 34.87 -0.14 27.59
C ALA A 60 35.54 -0.75 26.35
N LEU A 61 35.23 -2.02 26.03
CA LEU A 61 35.71 -2.67 24.81
C LEU A 61 35.11 -2.03 23.56
N PHE A 62 33.82 -1.71 23.58
CA PHE A 62 33.14 -1.03 22.48
C PHE A 62 33.78 0.33 22.17
N GLU A 63 33.98 1.17 23.19
CA GLU A 63 34.59 2.50 22.99
C GLU A 63 36.02 2.40 22.44
N ARG A 64 36.80 1.41 22.88
CA ARG A 64 38.13 1.14 22.30
C ARG A 64 38.03 0.67 20.85
N MET A 65 37.17 -0.30 20.56
CA MET A 65 37.00 -0.90 19.24
C MET A 65 36.55 0.11 18.19
N LYS A 66 35.64 1.03 18.56
CA LYS A 66 35.10 2.09 17.69
C LYS A 66 36.19 3.02 17.16
N ALA A 67 37.24 3.26 17.92
CA ALA A 67 38.35 4.16 17.53
C ALA A 67 39.49 3.44 16.81
N MET A 68 39.42 2.11 16.64
CA MET A 68 40.49 1.33 16.04
C MET A 68 40.31 1.17 14.53
N PRO A 69 41.39 1.19 13.74
CA PRO A 69 41.33 0.78 12.35
C PRO A 69 41.12 -0.74 12.24
N ASP A 70 40.72 -1.19 11.04
CA ASP A 70 40.59 -2.61 10.75
C ASP A 70 41.93 -3.34 10.90
N GLY A 71 41.88 -4.49 11.57
CA GLY A 71 43.05 -5.34 11.75
C GLY A 71 42.87 -6.40 12.83
N PRO A 72 43.88 -7.27 13.03
CA PRO A 72 43.79 -8.39 13.95
C PRO A 72 43.51 -7.98 15.41
N ALA A 73 44.06 -6.86 15.85
CA ALA A 73 43.83 -6.34 17.20
C ALA A 73 42.38 -5.90 17.42
N ARG A 74 41.75 -5.31 16.40
CA ARG A 74 40.32 -4.93 16.45
C ARG A 74 39.44 -6.18 16.47
N GLN A 75 39.77 -7.16 15.64
CA GLN A 75 39.05 -8.44 15.58
C GLN A 75 39.05 -9.17 16.94
N GLN A 76 40.19 -9.22 17.63
CA GLN A 76 40.27 -9.86 18.96
C GLN A 76 39.33 -9.21 19.99
N ILE A 77 39.18 -7.87 19.94
CA ILE A 77 38.24 -7.16 20.80
C ILE A 77 36.80 -7.50 20.41
N ILE A 78 36.49 -7.49 19.12
CA ILE A 78 35.17 -7.87 18.59
C ILE A 78 34.82 -9.30 19.04
N ASP A 79 35.74 -10.24 18.93
CA ASP A 79 35.52 -11.64 19.33
C ASP A 79 35.20 -11.75 20.83
N ARG A 80 35.93 -11.01 21.68
CA ARG A 80 35.63 -10.94 23.12
C ARG A 80 34.26 -10.34 23.40
N MET A 81 33.92 -9.24 22.73
CA MET A 81 32.60 -8.62 22.86
C MET A 81 31.48 -9.57 22.45
N VAL A 82 31.62 -10.26 21.32
CA VAL A 82 30.64 -11.26 20.84
C VAL A 82 30.51 -12.41 21.83
N ALA A 83 31.63 -12.91 22.39
CA ALA A 83 31.60 -13.96 23.40
C ALA A 83 30.84 -13.55 24.67
N MET A 84 31.03 -12.31 25.14
CA MET A 84 30.27 -11.76 26.26
C MET A 84 28.77 -11.72 25.94
N LEU A 85 28.38 -11.26 24.76
CA LEU A 85 26.97 -11.20 24.36
C LEU A 85 26.34 -12.58 24.20
N GLN A 86 27.10 -13.58 23.75
CA GLN A 86 26.63 -14.96 23.66
C GLN A 86 26.44 -15.58 25.05
N HIS A 87 27.31 -15.24 26.00
CA HIS A 87 27.22 -15.70 27.38
C HIS A 87 26.07 -15.03 28.14
N ASP A 88 25.98 -13.70 28.08
CA ASP A 88 25.00 -12.90 28.82
C ASP A 88 23.60 -12.96 28.17
N ALA A 89 23.54 -13.35 26.89
CA ALA A 89 22.33 -13.58 26.11
C ALA A 89 21.27 -12.47 26.24
N PRO A 90 21.62 -11.17 26.04
CA PRO A 90 20.62 -10.10 26.09
C PRO A 90 19.56 -10.26 24.98
N TRP A 91 19.89 -10.96 23.90
CA TRP A 91 18.99 -11.33 22.81
C TRP A 91 18.96 -12.84 22.60
N ILE A 92 17.81 -13.31 22.09
CA ILE A 92 17.73 -14.58 21.36
C ILE A 92 18.10 -14.29 19.90
N PHE A 93 19.34 -14.60 19.50
CA PHE A 93 19.83 -14.35 18.15
C PHE A 93 19.12 -15.27 17.13
N ALA A 94 18.15 -14.72 16.39
CA ALA A 94 17.23 -15.51 15.59
C ALA A 94 17.79 -15.91 14.20
N PHE A 95 17.82 -15.00 13.24
CA PHE A 95 18.22 -15.29 11.86
C PHE A 95 18.63 -14.04 11.08
N HIS A 96 19.38 -14.26 9.98
CA HIS A 96 19.67 -13.24 8.98
C HIS A 96 18.76 -13.48 7.76
N PRO A 97 17.77 -12.61 7.48
CA PRO A 97 16.79 -12.87 6.42
C PRO A 97 17.41 -12.75 5.03
N LYS A 98 16.99 -13.63 4.11
CA LYS A 98 17.27 -13.50 2.68
C LYS A 98 16.22 -12.61 2.04
N ALA A 99 16.66 -11.55 1.36
CA ALA A 99 15.78 -10.69 0.59
C ALA A 99 15.64 -11.21 -0.85
N TYR A 100 14.41 -11.35 -1.31
CA TYR A 100 14.08 -11.66 -2.70
C TYR A 100 13.39 -10.45 -3.33
N SER A 101 13.73 -10.15 -4.58
CA SER A 101 13.08 -9.07 -5.33
C SER A 101 12.61 -9.58 -6.68
N LEU A 102 11.33 -9.35 -6.99
CA LEU A 102 10.80 -9.52 -8.33
C LEU A 102 10.92 -8.20 -9.10
N GLN A 103 11.14 -8.31 -10.39
CA GLN A 103 11.22 -7.17 -11.28
C GLN A 103 10.77 -7.54 -12.68
N HIS A 104 10.21 -6.57 -13.38
CA HIS A 104 9.91 -6.75 -14.79
C HIS A 104 11.19 -6.81 -15.62
N GLY A 105 11.15 -7.59 -16.70
CA GLY A 105 12.28 -7.77 -17.61
C GLY A 105 12.71 -6.51 -18.37
N TRP A 106 11.93 -5.41 -18.28
CA TRP A 106 12.28 -4.10 -18.84
C TRP A 106 12.97 -3.16 -17.84
N VAL A 107 13.23 -3.61 -16.60
CA VAL A 107 14.00 -2.84 -15.62
C VAL A 107 15.47 -3.27 -15.68
N LEU A 108 16.35 -2.31 -16.00
CA LEU A 108 17.77 -2.53 -16.17
C LEU A 108 18.57 -1.84 -15.06
N ASN A 109 19.82 -2.27 -14.87
CA ASN A 109 20.78 -1.73 -13.90
C ASN A 109 20.33 -1.83 -12.43
N ARG A 110 19.41 -2.74 -12.11
CA ARG A 110 19.01 -2.99 -10.72
C ARG A 110 20.04 -3.88 -10.03
N LYS A 111 20.71 -3.32 -9.01
CA LYS A 111 21.58 -4.04 -8.08
C LYS A 111 20.95 -3.99 -6.69
N PRO A 112 20.16 -5.00 -6.28
CA PRO A 112 19.59 -5.03 -4.95
C PRO A 112 20.70 -5.13 -3.90
N GLY A 113 20.57 -4.37 -2.82
CA GLY A 113 21.51 -4.39 -1.70
C GLY A 113 20.81 -3.95 -0.42
N ALA A 114 21.29 -4.41 0.73
CA ALA A 114 20.70 -4.09 2.03
C ALA A 114 21.09 -2.69 2.54
N MET A 115 22.27 -2.19 2.15
CA MET A 115 22.83 -0.92 2.62
C MET A 115 22.54 0.25 1.68
N VAL A 116 22.71 0.07 0.36
CA VAL A 116 22.59 1.17 -0.61
C VAL A 116 21.13 1.36 -1.02
N ARG A 117 20.51 2.45 -0.57
CA ARG A 117 19.09 2.75 -0.84
C ARG A 117 18.85 3.70 -2.02
N ASN A 118 19.84 4.51 -2.40
CA ASN A 118 19.70 5.57 -3.41
C ASN A 118 20.03 5.10 -4.84
N THR A 119 19.44 3.97 -5.25
CA THR A 119 19.78 3.33 -6.53
C THR A 119 18.92 3.78 -7.72
N MET A 120 17.81 4.48 -7.47
CA MET A 120 16.81 4.82 -8.49
C MET A 120 17.40 5.61 -9.67
N GLN A 121 18.29 6.57 -9.39
CA GLN A 121 18.96 7.39 -10.41
C GLN A 121 19.84 6.59 -11.38
N TYR A 122 20.23 5.36 -11.03
CA TYR A 122 21.05 4.49 -11.87
C TYR A 122 20.24 3.44 -12.62
N GLN A 123 18.95 3.33 -12.31
CA GLN A 123 18.05 2.39 -12.95
C GLN A 123 17.68 2.92 -14.34
N ARG A 124 17.60 2.00 -15.31
CA ARG A 124 17.15 2.30 -16.67
C ARG A 124 15.91 1.49 -16.98
N LEU A 125 15.09 2.00 -17.90
CA LEU A 125 13.90 1.33 -18.37
C LEU A 125 14.01 1.09 -19.88
N ASP A 126 13.72 -0.13 -20.30
CA ASP A 126 13.39 -0.43 -21.68
C ASP A 126 11.94 -0.03 -21.93
N VAL A 127 11.76 1.15 -22.52
CA VAL A 127 10.43 1.75 -22.70
C VAL A 127 9.63 0.96 -23.75
N GLU A 128 10.27 0.51 -24.82
CA GLU A 128 9.61 -0.22 -25.91
C GLU A 128 9.04 -1.56 -25.41
N ARG A 129 9.86 -2.34 -24.69
CA ARG A 129 9.40 -3.60 -24.09
C ARG A 129 8.27 -3.37 -23.07
N ARG A 130 8.33 -2.27 -22.32
CA ARG A 130 7.29 -1.90 -21.35
C ARG A 130 5.99 -1.46 -22.03
N GLU A 131 6.04 -0.72 -23.14
CA GLU A 131 4.85 -0.34 -23.90
C GLU A 131 4.21 -1.56 -24.57
N ALA A 132 5.01 -2.43 -25.20
CA ALA A 132 4.51 -3.67 -25.79
C ALA A 132 3.77 -4.56 -24.77
N ALA A 133 4.39 -4.79 -23.60
CA ALA A 133 3.77 -5.55 -22.53
C ALA A 133 2.48 -4.89 -22.00
N ARG A 134 2.44 -3.55 -21.89
CA ARG A 134 1.21 -2.83 -21.50
C ARG A 134 0.09 -2.99 -22.53
N ALA A 135 0.40 -2.88 -23.82
CA ALA A 135 -0.59 -3.06 -24.88
C ALA A 135 -1.14 -4.49 -24.94
N GLU A 136 -0.34 -5.48 -24.56
CA GLU A 136 -0.76 -6.88 -24.46
C GLU A 136 -1.58 -7.15 -23.20
N TRP A 137 -1.08 -6.75 -22.03
CA TRP A 137 -1.67 -7.14 -20.73
C TRP A 137 -2.86 -6.28 -20.31
N ASN A 138 -2.92 -5.02 -20.74
CA ASN A 138 -3.97 -4.08 -20.36
C ASN A 138 -5.03 -3.88 -21.46
N ARG A 139 -5.31 -4.90 -22.28
CA ARG A 139 -6.38 -4.81 -23.29
C ARG A 139 -7.73 -4.63 -22.60
N PRO A 140 -8.43 -3.50 -22.83
CA PRO A 140 -9.68 -3.24 -22.13
C PRO A 140 -10.78 -4.18 -22.64
N VAL A 141 -11.52 -4.77 -21.71
CA VAL A 141 -12.70 -5.59 -22.03
C VAL A 141 -13.92 -4.67 -22.12
N LEU A 142 -14.23 -4.20 -23.33
CA LEU A 142 -15.24 -3.16 -23.56
C LEU A 142 -16.66 -3.69 -23.80
N TRP A 143 -16.82 -4.97 -24.15
CA TRP A 143 -18.13 -5.55 -24.46
C TRP A 143 -19.17 -5.41 -23.33
N PRO A 144 -18.84 -5.46 -22.02
CA PRO A 144 -19.83 -5.28 -20.96
C PRO A 144 -20.42 -3.87 -20.98
N LEU A 145 -19.61 -2.85 -21.33
CA LEU A 145 -20.07 -1.47 -21.47
C LEU A 145 -21.04 -1.34 -22.65
N ALA A 146 -20.73 -1.99 -23.77
CA ALA A 146 -21.62 -2.03 -24.93
C ALA A 146 -22.95 -2.71 -24.60
N LEU A 147 -22.92 -3.84 -23.88
CA LEU A 147 -24.12 -4.55 -23.43
C LEU A 147 -24.99 -3.66 -22.54
N VAL A 148 -24.39 -2.98 -21.55
CA VAL A 148 -25.11 -2.03 -20.68
C VAL A 148 -25.74 -0.91 -21.48
N ALA A 149 -25.01 -0.32 -22.44
CA ALA A 149 -25.56 0.73 -23.31
C ALA A 149 -26.74 0.23 -24.15
N CYS A 150 -26.67 -0.98 -24.71
CA CYS A 150 -27.77 -1.60 -25.45
C CYS A 150 -29.00 -1.85 -24.56
N LEU A 151 -28.82 -2.35 -23.35
CA LEU A 151 -29.92 -2.57 -22.40
C LEU A 151 -30.60 -1.26 -21.99
N LEU A 152 -29.83 -0.21 -21.74
CA LEU A 152 -30.36 1.13 -21.45
C LEU A 152 -31.14 1.69 -22.65
N ALA A 153 -30.60 1.56 -23.86
CA ALA A 153 -31.31 1.97 -25.07
C ALA A 153 -32.62 1.19 -25.27
N ALA A 154 -32.61 -0.12 -25.04
CA ALA A 154 -33.80 -0.96 -25.14
C ALA A 154 -34.86 -0.63 -24.08
N ALA A 155 -34.45 -0.23 -22.86
CA ALA A 155 -35.37 0.21 -21.81
C ALA A 155 -36.01 1.58 -22.11
N ILE A 156 -35.25 2.50 -22.72
CA ILE A 156 -35.70 3.89 -23.01
C ILE A 156 -36.49 3.98 -24.32
N ALA A 157 -36.14 3.18 -25.34
CA ALA A 157 -36.73 3.26 -26.68
C ALA A 157 -38.27 3.19 -26.70
N PRO A 158 -38.96 2.29 -25.96
CA PRO A 158 -40.42 2.24 -25.97
C PRO A 158 -41.06 3.53 -25.46
N ALA A 159 -40.49 4.15 -24.41
CA ALA A 159 -40.98 5.40 -23.85
C ALA A 159 -40.84 6.55 -24.85
N LEU A 160 -39.70 6.65 -25.54
CA LEU A 160 -39.48 7.67 -26.58
C LEU A 160 -40.36 7.46 -27.82
N ILE A 161 -40.53 6.21 -28.26
CA ILE A 161 -41.40 5.87 -29.40
C ILE A 161 -42.86 6.23 -29.06
N HIS A 162 -43.33 5.89 -27.87
CA HIS A 162 -44.67 6.23 -27.40
C HIS A 162 -44.89 7.74 -27.33
N TRP A 163 -43.92 8.47 -26.76
CA TRP A 163 -43.98 9.92 -26.67
C TRP A 163 -44.02 10.59 -28.06
N ARG A 164 -43.14 10.20 -29.00
CA ARG A 164 -43.14 10.73 -30.37
C ARG A 164 -44.42 10.39 -31.16
N ARG A 165 -44.97 9.19 -30.96
CA ARG A 165 -46.25 8.79 -31.55
C ARG A 165 -47.40 9.67 -31.07
N ARG A 166 -47.37 10.14 -29.82
CA ARG A 166 -48.36 11.08 -29.30
C ARG A 166 -48.21 12.47 -29.91
N GLU A 167 -46.99 12.95 -30.12
CA GLU A 167 -46.76 14.27 -30.73
C GLU A 167 -47.12 14.30 -32.22
N THR A 168 -46.99 13.17 -32.93
CA THR A 168 -47.30 13.06 -34.37
C THR A 168 -48.71 12.55 -34.65
N ALA A 169 -49.48 12.19 -33.63
CA ALA A 169 -50.88 11.83 -33.78
C ALA A 169 -51.71 13.08 -34.13
N THR A 170 -52.04 13.24 -35.41
CA THR A 170 -53.05 14.22 -35.84
C THR A 170 -54.40 13.88 -35.22
N ALA A 171 -55.10 14.88 -34.67
CA ALA A 171 -56.42 14.71 -34.08
C ALA A 171 -57.35 13.97 -35.06
N ALA A 172 -57.96 12.87 -34.61
CA ALA A 172 -58.93 12.13 -35.42
C ALA A 172 -60.11 13.05 -35.79
N PRO A 173 -60.67 12.96 -37.01
CA PRO A 173 -61.78 13.80 -37.42
C PRO A 173 -62.99 13.56 -36.51
N VAL A 174 -63.53 14.65 -35.97
CA VAL A 174 -64.71 14.65 -35.10
C VAL A 174 -65.88 14.03 -35.87
N SER A 175 -66.41 12.90 -35.37
CA SER A 175 -67.66 12.35 -35.88
C SER A 175 -68.84 13.25 -35.47
N PRO A 176 -69.77 13.59 -36.38
CA PRO A 176 -70.90 14.45 -36.05
C PRO A 176 -71.85 13.77 -35.05
N LEU A 177 -72.32 14.54 -34.06
CA LEU A 177 -73.29 14.14 -33.05
C LEU A 177 -74.60 13.63 -33.69
N PRO A 178 -75.22 12.56 -33.19
CA PRO A 178 -76.51 12.11 -33.70
C PRO A 178 -77.60 13.12 -33.37
N ALA A 179 -78.41 13.44 -34.38
CA ALA A 179 -79.54 14.36 -34.30
C ALA A 179 -80.59 13.88 -33.28
N ALA A 180 -81.02 14.79 -32.39
CA ALA A 180 -82.11 14.56 -31.47
C ALA A 180 -83.43 14.38 -32.24
N ALA A 181 -84.06 13.21 -32.08
CA ALA A 181 -85.38 12.94 -32.61
C ALA A 181 -86.45 13.71 -31.81
N SER A 182 -87.27 14.45 -32.53
CA SER A 182 -88.45 15.16 -32.05
C SER A 182 -89.64 14.21 -31.90
N SER A 183 -90.38 14.35 -30.79
CA SER A 183 -91.79 13.94 -30.74
C SER A 183 -92.59 14.94 -29.91
N SER A 184 -93.54 15.55 -30.61
CA SER A 184 -94.51 16.56 -30.19
C SER A 184 -95.62 16.03 -29.27
N SER A 185 -96.18 16.92 -28.43
CA SER A 185 -97.64 17.25 -28.34
C SER A 185 -97.80 18.32 -27.23
N VAL A 186 -98.21 19.56 -27.56
CA VAL A 186 -99.59 20.13 -27.46
C VAL A 186 -100.04 20.19 -25.98
N GLU A 187 -100.31 21.34 -25.36
CA GLU A 187 -101.57 22.10 -25.50
C GLU A 187 -101.57 23.43 -24.70
N GLY A 188 -102.25 24.46 -25.23
CA GLY A 188 -102.95 25.61 -24.57
C GLY A 188 -102.17 26.58 -23.66
N GLY A 189 -102.32 27.91 -23.69
CA GLY A 189 -103.30 28.81 -24.30
C GLY A 189 -103.46 30.04 -23.39
N GLU A 190 -103.47 31.25 -24.01
CA GLU A 190 -103.97 32.56 -23.50
C GLU A 190 -103.26 33.18 -22.25
N ARG A 191 -102.92 34.47 -22.16
CA ARG A 191 -103.27 35.73 -22.87
C ARG A 191 -102.06 36.65 -22.96
#